data_AF-A0A699RXB2-F1
#
_entry.id   AF-A0A699RXB2-F1
#
_cell.length_a   1.000
_cell.length_b   1.000
_cell.length_c   1.000
_cell.angle_alpha   90.00
_cell.angle_beta   90.00
_cell.angle_gamma   90.00
#
_symmetry.space_group_name_H-M   'P 1'
#
loop_
_entity.id
_entity.type
_entity.pdbx_description
1 polymer ?
#
loop_
_entity_poly.entity_id
_entity_poly.type
_entity_poly.pdbx_seq_one_letter_code
_entity_poly.pdbx_strand_id
1 'polypeptide(L)'
;MLAVVYAFEKFRSYLIMNKSIVHTDHSALKYLFAKKDAMARLLQWVLLLQEFDFKVLDIKGAVNLAADHLSLLENPYENVLDPMGINETFPLETLMIWRCVHGKEAFDILNACHNRPTRGHHGANLTAKKVFDSGFFWPTIYKDAHEFVKNCDSCQ
;
A
#
# COMPACT_ATOMS: atom_id res chain seq x y z
N MET A 1 14.65 0.57 9.68
CA MET A 1 15.02 1.11 8.34
C MET A 1 13.99 0.75 7.27
N LEU A 2 13.56 -0.52 7.15
CA LEU A 2 12.52 -0.92 6.18
C LEU A 2 11.22 -0.12 6.29
N ALA A 3 10.72 0.11 7.51
CA ALA A 3 9.50 0.91 7.73
C ALA A 3 9.60 2.34 7.18
N VAL A 4 10.79 2.94 7.21
CA VAL A 4 11.01 4.29 6.65
C VAL A 4 10.95 4.22 5.13
N VAL A 5 11.68 3.30 4.50
CA VAL A 5 11.65 3.10 3.05
C VAL A 5 10.22 2.84 2.56
N TYR A 6 9.48 1.98 3.25
CA TYR A 6 8.08 1.70 2.95
C TYR A 6 7.19 2.94 3.04
N ALA A 7 7.36 3.77 4.07
CA ALA A 7 6.61 5.02 4.20
C ALA A 7 6.92 5.99 3.05
N PHE A 8 8.20 6.14 2.66
CA PHE A 8 8.58 7.00 1.53
C PHE A 8 8.01 6.53 0.21
N GLU A 9 7.99 5.22 -0.04
CA GLU A 9 7.31 4.65 -1.19
C GLU A 9 5.81 4.93 -1.12
N LYS A 10 5.14 4.62 -0.01
CA LYS A 10 3.69 4.75 0.14
C LYS A 10 3.21 6.19 -0.01
N PHE A 11 3.98 7.14 0.52
CA PHE A 11 3.66 8.57 0.51
C PHE A 11 4.42 9.35 -0.56
N ARG A 12 5.01 8.67 -1.57
CA ARG A 12 5.85 9.28 -2.62
C ARG A 12 5.20 10.49 -3.28
N SER A 13 3.92 10.40 -3.65
CA SER A 13 3.17 11.51 -4.28
C SER A 13 3.06 12.77 -3.40
N TYR A 14 3.11 12.61 -2.08
CA TYR A 14 3.08 13.73 -1.13
C TYR A 14 4.47 14.29 -0.84
N LEU A 15 5.53 13.51 -1.06
CA LEU A 15 6.89 13.82 -0.63
C LEU A 15 7.82 14.33 -1.75
N ILE A 16 7.58 13.98 -3.03
CA ILE A 16 8.50 14.30 -4.16
C ILE A 16 8.83 15.81 -4.28
N MET A 17 7.90 16.71 -3.99
CA MET A 17 8.13 18.16 -4.09
C MET A 17 8.12 18.90 -2.76
N ASN A 18 8.11 18.17 -1.64
CA ASN A 18 7.96 18.76 -0.32
C ASN A 18 9.14 18.42 0.57
N LYS A 19 9.64 19.45 1.27
CA LYS A 19 10.64 19.25 2.30
C LYS A 19 10.00 18.57 3.51
N SER A 20 10.42 17.34 3.78
CA SER A 20 9.86 16.55 4.88
C SER A 20 10.84 16.34 6.03
N ILE A 21 10.32 16.03 7.21
CA ILE A 21 11.12 15.74 8.40
C ILE A 21 10.73 14.34 8.88
N VAL A 22 11.73 13.47 8.98
CA VAL A 22 11.57 12.09 9.45
C VAL A 22 12.05 12.03 10.89
N HIS A 23 11.12 11.82 11.79
CA HIS A 23 11.42 11.50 13.18
C HIS A 23 11.62 9.99 13.31
N THR A 24 12.78 9.56 13.78
CA THR A 24 13.09 8.15 14.01
C THR A 24 13.90 8.03 15.29
N ASP A 25 13.73 6.92 15.99
CA ASP A 25 14.55 6.50 17.13
C ASP A 25 15.78 5.70 16.71
N HIS A 26 15.96 5.47 15.41
CA HIS A 26 17.02 4.66 14.86
C HIS A 26 18.15 5.51 14.29
N SER A 27 19.09 5.89 15.17
CA SER A 27 20.28 6.71 14.85
C SER A 27 21.09 6.25 13.63
N ALA A 28 21.08 4.97 13.25
CA ALA A 28 21.78 4.50 12.04
C ALA A 28 21.28 5.13 10.73
N LEU A 29 20.05 5.64 10.68
CA LEU A 29 19.52 6.31 9.49
C LEU A 29 20.25 7.63 9.21
N LYS A 30 20.75 8.30 10.27
CA LYS A 30 21.59 9.50 10.18
C LYS A 30 22.91 9.23 9.45
N TYR A 31 23.44 8.01 9.59
CA TYR A 31 24.72 7.60 9.02
C TYR A 31 24.56 6.86 7.68
N LEU A 32 23.32 6.65 7.20
CA LEU A 32 23.04 5.89 5.98
C LEU A 32 23.76 6.48 4.76
N PHE A 33 23.74 7.81 4.61
CA PHE A 33 24.41 8.51 3.51
C PHE A 33 25.93 8.66 3.68
N ALA A 34 26.45 8.42 4.88
CA ALA A 34 27.88 8.58 5.18
C ALA A 34 28.70 7.30 4.95
N LYS A 35 28.05 6.14 4.85
CA LYS A 35 28.71 4.84 4.71
C LYS A 35 29.08 4.57 3.26
N LYS A 36 30.39 4.58 2.95
CA LYS A 36 30.92 4.35 1.59
C LYS A 36 30.88 2.87 1.16
N ASP A 37 30.93 1.94 2.11
CA ASP A 37 30.84 0.49 1.85
C ASP A 37 29.46 -0.05 2.27
N ALA A 38 28.44 0.38 1.53
CA ALA A 38 27.08 -0.08 1.74
C ALA A 38 26.83 -1.40 0.99
N MET A 39 26.28 -2.39 1.68
CA MET A 39 25.77 -3.62 1.05
C MET A 39 24.81 -3.25 -0.09
N ALA A 40 24.78 -4.04 -1.18
CA ALA A 40 23.97 -3.74 -2.37
C ALA A 40 22.51 -3.35 -2.05
N ARG A 41 21.91 -3.98 -1.03
CA ARG A 41 20.57 -3.65 -0.51
C ARG A 41 20.45 -2.24 0.09
N LEU A 42 21.47 -1.79 0.83
CA LEU A 42 21.50 -0.44 1.41
C LEU A 42 21.68 0.62 0.33
N LEU A 43 22.47 0.34 -0.72
CA LEU A 43 22.62 1.23 -1.86
C LEU A 43 21.29 1.47 -2.59
N GLN A 44 20.48 0.41 -2.75
CA GLN A 44 19.15 0.53 -3.36
C GLN A 44 18.24 1.47 -2.56
N TRP A 45 18.24 1.35 -1.23
CA TRP A 45 17.47 2.27 -0.38
C TRP A 45 18.02 3.69 -0.40
N VAL A 46 19.34 3.85 -0.46
CA VAL A 46 19.97 5.18 -0.60
C VAL A 46 19.52 5.84 -1.90
N LEU A 47 19.53 5.12 -3.03
CA LEU A 47 19.09 5.65 -4.32
C LEU A 47 17.62 6.07 -4.30
N LEU A 48 16.73 5.28 -3.69
CA LEU A 48 15.33 5.69 -3.54
C LEU A 48 15.20 6.93 -2.65
N LEU A 49 15.87 6.94 -1.51
CA LEU A 49 15.78 8.05 -0.56
C LEU A 49 16.40 9.33 -1.13
N GLN A 50 17.38 9.24 -2.03
CA GLN A 50 17.98 10.38 -2.72
C GLN A 50 16.99 11.16 -3.59
N GLU A 51 15.87 10.56 -3.98
CA GLU A 51 14.81 11.25 -4.74
C GLU A 51 14.09 12.33 -3.91
N PHE A 52 14.13 12.24 -2.58
CA PHE A 52 13.33 13.08 -1.68
C PHE A 52 14.19 14.09 -0.92
N ASP A 53 13.70 15.32 -0.73
CA ASP A 53 14.30 16.30 0.18
C ASP A 53 13.75 16.11 1.60
N PHE A 54 14.48 15.38 2.45
CA PHE A 54 14.10 15.17 3.84
C PHE A 54 15.24 15.38 4.83
N LYS A 55 14.87 15.69 6.08
CA LYS A 55 15.78 15.76 7.22
C LYS A 55 15.47 14.66 8.24
N VAL A 56 16.50 14.00 8.74
CA VAL A 56 16.37 12.97 9.77
C VAL A 56 16.60 13.59 11.14
N LEU A 57 15.62 13.47 12.03
CA LEU A 57 15.72 13.87 13.43
C LEU A 57 15.64 12.62 14.31
N ASP A 58 16.72 12.41 15.09
CA ASP A 58 16.79 11.34 16.07
C ASP A 58 15.99 11.75 17.31
N ILE A 59 14.92 11.01 17.61
CA ILE A 59 14.11 11.20 18.81
C ILE A 59 14.30 10.00 19.73
N LYS A 60 14.37 10.23 21.04
CA LYS A 60 14.44 9.11 21.99
C LYS A 60 13.20 8.23 21.84
N GLY A 61 13.35 6.91 21.79
CA GLY A 61 12.24 5.96 21.65
C GLY A 61 11.10 6.19 22.67
N ALA A 62 11.44 6.62 23.89
CA ALA A 62 10.45 6.98 24.92
C ALA A 62 9.48 8.12 24.53
N VAL A 63 9.83 8.95 23.53
CA VAL A 63 8.97 10.00 22.97
C VAL A 63 8.24 9.49 21.71
N ASN A 64 8.75 8.43 21.07
CA ASN A 64 8.21 7.82 19.87
C ASN A 64 7.13 6.76 20.14
N LEU A 65 6.48 6.81 21.30
CA LEU A 65 5.51 5.81 21.76
C LEU A 65 4.41 5.54 20.74
N ALA A 66 3.93 6.57 20.03
CA ALA A 66 2.89 6.40 19.01
C ALA A 66 3.34 5.47 17.87
N ALA A 67 4.56 5.65 17.35
CA ALA A 67 5.09 4.80 16.30
C ALA A 67 5.37 3.38 16.82
N ASP A 68 5.89 3.27 18.05
CA ASP A 68 6.13 1.97 18.69
C ASP A 68 4.82 1.19 18.84
N HIS A 69 3.77 1.83 19.37
CA HIS A 69 2.45 1.21 19.52
C HIS A 69 1.85 0.83 18.16
N LEU A 70 1.96 1.68 17.14
CA LEU A 70 1.47 1.37 15.79
C LEU A 70 2.25 0.23 15.13
N SER A 71 3.55 0.13 15.37
CA SER A 71 4.38 -0.96 14.83
C SER A 71 4.06 -2.33 15.43
N LEU A 72 3.47 -2.35 16.64
CA LEU A 72 3.05 -3.55 17.34
C LEU A 72 1.61 -3.99 16.97
N LEU A 73 0.85 -3.18 16.23
CA LEU A 73 -0.47 -3.57 15.79
C LEU A 73 -0.35 -4.63 14.69
N GLU A 74 -0.82 -5.84 15.00
CA GLU A 74 -1.05 -6.86 13.99
C GLU A 74 -2.20 -6.44 13.08
N ASN A 75 -2.03 -6.59 11.78
CA ASN A 75 -3.09 -6.35 10.81
C ASN A 75 -3.98 -7.61 10.73
N PRO A 76 -5.24 -7.59 11.20
CA PRO A 76 -6.12 -8.76 11.14
C PRO A 76 -6.46 -9.20 9.70
N TYR A 77 -6.11 -8.40 8.69
CA TYR A 77 -6.34 -8.67 7.27
C TYR A 77 -5.07 -9.04 6.49
N GLU A 78 -3.93 -9.22 7.15
CA GLU A 78 -2.66 -9.61 6.50
C GLU A 78 -2.80 -10.94 5.73
N ASN A 79 -3.75 -11.80 6.12
CA ASN A 79 -4.05 -13.07 5.46
C ASN A 79 -5.08 -12.97 4.31
N VAL A 80 -5.74 -11.82 4.11
CA VAL A 80 -6.83 -11.64 3.13
C VAL A 80 -6.39 -10.77 1.93
N LEU A 81 -5.39 -9.91 2.12
CA LEU A 81 -4.89 -8.96 1.10
C LEU A 81 -3.83 -9.55 0.13
N ASP A 82 -3.89 -10.86 -0.14
CA ASP A 82 -2.94 -11.67 -0.95
C ASP A 82 -1.62 -12.00 -0.22
N PRO A 83 -0.97 -13.16 -0.48
CA PRO A 83 0.32 -13.55 0.08
C PRO A 83 1.48 -12.80 -0.61
N MET A 84 1.23 -11.56 -1.02
CA MET A 84 2.30 -10.62 -1.32
C MET A 84 2.79 -10.08 0.02
N GLY A 85 3.39 -11.00 0.79
CA GLY A 85 4.32 -10.63 1.83
C GLY A 85 5.29 -9.61 1.25
N ILE A 86 5.84 -8.76 2.11
CA ILE A 86 6.86 -7.77 1.77
C ILE A 86 7.99 -8.48 1.00
N ASN A 87 7.82 -8.63 -0.31
CA ASN A 87 8.81 -9.31 -1.11
C ASN A 87 9.93 -8.30 -1.21
N GLU A 88 11.15 -8.72 -0.91
CA GLU A 88 12.32 -7.86 -0.95
C GLU A 88 12.63 -7.37 -2.38
N THR A 89 11.75 -7.66 -3.35
CA THR A 89 11.80 -7.24 -4.73
C THR A 89 11.06 -5.92 -4.87
N PHE A 90 11.82 -4.84 -4.78
CA PHE A 90 11.45 -3.47 -5.16
C PHE A 90 10.65 -3.45 -6.48
N PRO A 91 9.32 -3.30 -6.46
CA PRO A 91 8.56 -3.11 -7.67
C PRO A 91 8.47 -1.60 -7.83
N LEU A 92 9.38 -1.04 -8.66
CA LEU A 92 9.36 0.38 -9.03
C LEU A 92 8.00 0.84 -9.61
N GLU A 93 7.10 -0.10 -9.92
CA GLU A 93 5.88 0.10 -10.72
C GLU A 93 4.54 -0.12 -10.00
N THR A 94 4.48 -0.46 -8.70
CA THR A 94 3.17 -0.76 -8.06
C THR A 94 2.81 0.20 -6.93
N LEU A 95 2.88 1.49 -7.23
CA LEU A 95 2.18 2.53 -6.46
C LEU A 95 0.68 2.48 -6.78
N MET A 96 0.00 1.39 -6.42
CA MET A 96 -1.46 1.34 -6.47
C MET A 96 -2.02 2.16 -5.30
N ILE A 97 -2.34 3.43 -5.57
CA ILE A 97 -3.22 4.23 -4.72
C ILE A 97 -4.64 3.77 -5.03
N TRP A 98 -5.24 2.97 -4.15
CA TRP A 98 -6.65 2.64 -4.27
C TRP A 98 -7.51 3.78 -3.76
N ARG A 99 -8.41 4.29 -4.61
CA ARG A 99 -9.43 5.25 -4.20
C ARG A 99 -10.46 4.52 -3.34
N CYS A 100 -10.64 5.00 -2.11
CA CYS A 100 -11.68 4.49 -1.23
C CYS A 100 -13.06 4.98 -1.72
N VAL A 101 -13.99 4.05 -1.94
CA VAL A 101 -15.32 4.33 -2.47
C VAL A 101 -16.39 3.90 -1.47
N HIS A 102 -17.49 4.65 -1.35
CA HIS A 102 -18.59 4.33 -0.44
C HIS A 102 -19.95 4.52 -1.11
N GLY A 103 -20.94 3.73 -0.69
CA GLY A 103 -22.34 3.89 -1.07
C GLY A 103 -22.64 3.50 -2.52
N LYS A 104 -23.45 4.30 -3.21
CA LYS A 104 -23.99 3.99 -4.54
C LYS A 104 -22.91 3.78 -5.61
N GLU A 105 -21.79 4.49 -5.50
CA GLU A 105 -20.67 4.38 -6.43
C GLU A 105 -20.03 2.98 -6.41
N ALA A 106 -20.04 2.28 -5.27
CA ALA A 106 -19.51 0.91 -5.17
C ALA A 106 -20.32 -0.07 -6.03
N PHE A 107 -21.65 0.09 -6.07
CA PHE A 107 -22.53 -0.74 -6.89
C PHE A 107 -22.29 -0.50 -8.39
N ASP A 108 -22.15 0.76 -8.79
CA ASP A 108 -21.88 1.12 -10.19
C ASP A 108 -20.52 0.54 -10.66
N ILE A 109 -19.51 0.56 -9.79
CA ILE A 109 -18.20 -0.05 -10.05
C ILE A 109 -18.30 -1.58 -10.16
N LEU A 110 -18.99 -2.24 -9.23
CA LEU A 110 -19.21 -3.70 -9.30
C LEU A 110 -19.92 -4.10 -10.60
N ASN A 111 -20.96 -3.35 -10.96
CA ASN A 111 -21.70 -3.54 -12.19
C ASN A 111 -20.80 -3.41 -13.43
N ALA A 112 -19.97 -2.36 -13.50
CA ALA A 112 -19.04 -2.14 -14.61
C ALA A 112 -17.95 -3.23 -14.70
N CYS A 113 -17.43 -3.69 -13.56
CA CYS A 113 -16.40 -4.73 -13.50
C CYS A 113 -16.95 -6.13 -13.85
N HIS A 114 -18.22 -6.38 -13.51
CA HIS A 114 -18.90 -7.67 -13.73
C HIS A 114 -19.47 -7.81 -15.14
N ASN A 115 -20.13 -6.77 -15.68
CA ASN A 115 -20.87 -6.81 -16.96
C ASN A 115 -20.02 -6.41 -18.19
N ARG A 116 -18.69 -6.53 -18.11
CA ARG A 116 -17.82 -6.09 -19.19
C ARG A 116 -17.99 -7.01 -20.43
N PRO A 117 -18.29 -6.46 -21.62
CA PRO A 117 -18.78 -7.23 -22.78
C PRO A 117 -17.77 -8.22 -23.39
N THR A 118 -16.49 -8.11 -23.04
CA THR A 118 -15.41 -8.85 -23.71
C THR A 118 -15.09 -10.23 -23.12
N ARG A 119 -15.62 -10.62 -21.94
CA ARG A 119 -15.16 -11.85 -21.27
C ARG A 119 -16.16 -12.64 -20.42
N GLY A 120 -17.45 -12.35 -20.55
CA GLY A 120 -18.52 -13.05 -19.83
C GLY A 120 -18.65 -12.65 -18.35
N HIS A 121 -19.69 -13.13 -17.69
CA HIS A 121 -19.94 -12.86 -16.29
C HIS A 121 -18.93 -13.60 -15.40
N HIS A 122 -18.33 -12.87 -14.46
CA HIS A 122 -17.29 -13.39 -13.59
C HIS A 122 -17.81 -13.63 -12.17
N GLY A 123 -17.35 -14.73 -11.55
CA GLY A 123 -17.64 -15.01 -10.15
C GLY A 123 -17.15 -13.89 -9.21
N ALA A 124 -17.76 -13.80 -8.03
CA ALA A 124 -17.58 -12.70 -7.08
C ALA A 124 -16.11 -12.38 -6.75
N ASN A 125 -15.27 -13.39 -6.53
CA ASN A 125 -13.84 -13.22 -6.24
C ASN A 125 -13.08 -12.54 -7.40
N LEU A 126 -13.42 -12.90 -8.63
CA LEU A 126 -12.78 -12.33 -9.81
C LEU A 126 -13.29 -10.91 -10.09
N THR A 127 -14.56 -10.64 -9.81
CA THR A 127 -15.10 -9.27 -9.82
C THR A 127 -14.37 -8.38 -8.81
N ALA A 128 -14.24 -8.83 -7.55
CA ALA A 128 -13.53 -8.07 -6.52
C ALA A 128 -12.07 -7.80 -6.92
N LYS A 129 -11.35 -8.81 -7.42
CA LYS A 129 -9.97 -8.64 -7.91
C LYS A 129 -9.87 -7.56 -9.00
N LYS A 130 -10.79 -7.53 -9.96
CA LYS A 130 -10.80 -6.50 -11.01
C LYS A 130 -11.02 -5.09 -10.48
N VAL A 131 -11.79 -4.93 -9.42
CA VAL A 131 -12.02 -3.63 -8.80
C VAL A 131 -10.71 -3.11 -8.19
N PHE A 132 -9.93 -3.98 -7.55
CA PHE A 132 -8.58 -3.65 -7.07
C PHE A 132 -7.63 -3.31 -8.23
N ASP A 133 -7.63 -4.11 -9.29
CA ASP A 133 -6.82 -3.84 -10.50
C ASP A 133 -7.21 -2.52 -11.18
N SER A 134 -8.46 -2.09 -11.00
CA SER A 134 -8.99 -0.81 -11.51
C SER A 134 -8.71 0.36 -10.56
N GLY A 135 -8.03 0.15 -9.44
CA GLY A 135 -7.62 1.21 -8.54
C GLY A 135 -8.66 1.61 -7.49
N PHE A 136 -9.65 0.77 -7.19
CA PHE A 136 -10.70 1.08 -6.21
C PHE A 136 -10.66 0.11 -5.03
N PHE A 137 -11.08 0.59 -3.86
CA PHE A 137 -11.15 -0.22 -2.64
C PHE A 137 -12.29 0.22 -1.72
N TRP A 138 -12.86 -0.75 -0.99
CA TRP A 138 -13.65 -0.50 0.22
C TRP A 138 -13.69 -1.76 1.11
N PRO A 139 -13.94 -1.62 2.43
CA PRO A 139 -13.75 -2.72 3.38
C PRO A 139 -14.63 -3.96 3.14
N THR A 140 -15.83 -3.79 2.59
CA THR A 140 -16.81 -4.87 2.38
C THR A 140 -16.80 -5.43 0.96
N ILE A 141 -15.84 -5.05 0.11
CA ILE A 141 -15.83 -5.36 -1.32
C ILE A 141 -16.08 -6.82 -1.69
N TYR A 142 -15.49 -7.77 -0.97
CA TYR A 142 -15.72 -9.19 -1.24
C TYR A 142 -17.15 -9.63 -0.89
N LYS A 143 -17.69 -9.14 0.25
CA LYS A 143 -19.07 -9.44 0.67
C LYS A 143 -20.06 -8.85 -0.33
N ASP A 144 -19.84 -7.59 -0.71
CA ASP A 144 -20.70 -6.88 -1.64
C ASP A 144 -20.64 -7.49 -3.04
N ALA A 145 -19.46 -7.91 -3.50
CA ALA A 145 -19.30 -8.64 -4.76
C ALA A 145 -20.02 -10.00 -4.73
N HIS A 146 -19.98 -10.72 -3.61
CA HIS A 146 -20.70 -11.98 -3.44
C HIS A 146 -22.22 -11.78 -3.48
N GLU A 147 -22.73 -10.78 -2.77
CA GLU A 147 -24.14 -10.45 -2.78
C GLU A 147 -24.59 -9.98 -4.17
N PHE A 148 -23.79 -9.15 -4.84
CA PHE A 148 -24.05 -8.67 -6.19
C PHE A 148 -24.15 -9.81 -7.22
N VAL A 149 -23.17 -10.74 -7.23
CA VAL A 149 -23.18 -11.87 -8.18
C VAL A 149 -24.30 -12.85 -7.86
N LYS A 150 -24.64 -13.07 -6.58
CA LYS A 150 -25.77 -13.93 -6.18
C LYS A 150 -27.11 -13.40 -6.70
N ASN A 151 -27.25 -12.08 -6.78
CA ASN A 151 -28.44 -11.38 -7.28
C ASN A 151 -28.40 -11.12 -8.80
N CYS A 152 -27.39 -11.63 -9.51
CA CYS A 152 -27.30 -11.50 -10.96
C CYS A 152 -28.03 -12.65 -11.66
N ASP A 153 -29.13 -12.35 -12.35
CA ASP A 153 -29.95 -13.34 -13.06
C ASP A 153 -29.18 -14.11 -14.16
N SER A 154 -28.13 -13.49 -14.72
CA SER A 154 -27.28 -14.12 -15.74
C SER A 154 -26.19 -15.05 -15.17
N CYS A 155 -26.00 -15.04 -13.85
CA CYS A 155 -25.01 -15.87 -13.14
C CYS A 155 -25.60 -17.01 -12.32
N GLN A 156 -26.94 -17.06 -12.18
CA GLN A 156 -27.65 -18.18 -11.54
C GLN A 156 -27.79 -19.37 -12.50
#